data_AF-A0A5C4U5R6-F1
#
_entry.id   AF-A0A5C4U5R6-F1
#
_cell.length_a   1.000
_cell.length_b   1.000
_cell.length_c   1.000
_cell.angle_alpha   90.00
_cell.angle_beta   90.00
_cell.angle_gamma   90.00
#
_symmetry.space_group_name_H-M   'P 1'
#
loop_
_entity.id
_entity.type
_entity.pdbx_description
1 polymer ?
#
loop_
_entity_poly.entity_id
_entity_poly.type
_entity_poly.pdbx_seq_one_letter_code
_entity_poly.pdbx_strand_id
1 'polypeptide(L)'
;MRSSVAGYVIAGLGLGTAIGVGLGALVIAPHTPGFGGTPESGWTMENPEASQPKAKPEKVDAPVDERVQRAQRANEEMVAMLGAAAVKDELKNRPVITLTAPGAPGVQETRELLQGTEAIDAGTIELTSKFFEQKHAEELSSVVGEAIKDSEKLDTPQKKLGALLGTALMLNPESGEPLVSVDERAQVLQGLRQAGFIMYEDDTIRPAQGVVLFAEGGGQFAADVAADTARGIKSTGNAVVIAGGNGAEQVDAVGVLRGSDAAVSTVDNVDQKAGQVAVVLSLAEQMRKKHGHYGVGESAQSVAPGQ
;
A
#
# COMPACT_ATOMS: atom_id res chain seq x y z
N MET A 1 -38.44 -15.91 44.47
CA MET A 1 -37.09 -15.91 45.06
C MET A 1 -36.12 -15.36 44.01
N ARG A 2 -35.35 -14.33 44.39
CA ARG A 2 -34.36 -13.62 43.57
C ARG A 2 -33.09 -14.46 43.43
N SER A 3 -32.43 -14.37 42.28
CA SER A 3 -30.96 -14.48 42.18
C SER A 3 -30.49 -13.82 40.90
N SER A 4 -30.04 -12.58 41.05
CA SER A 4 -29.36 -11.77 40.04
C SER A 4 -27.86 -12.09 40.10
N VAL A 5 -27.20 -12.30 38.97
CA VAL A 5 -25.73 -12.26 38.89
C VAL A 5 -25.33 -11.16 37.94
N ALA A 6 -24.66 -10.16 38.50
CA ALA A 6 -24.16 -8.96 37.84
C ALA A 6 -22.87 -9.28 37.07
N GLY A 7 -22.80 -8.84 35.81
CA GLY A 7 -21.57 -8.81 35.01
C GLY A 7 -20.99 -7.39 35.01
N TYR A 8 -19.73 -7.27 35.44
CA TYR A 8 -19.00 -6.02 35.54
C TYR A 8 -18.68 -5.43 34.15
N VAL A 9 -19.05 -4.16 33.94
CA VAL A 9 -18.58 -3.33 32.83
C VAL A 9 -17.33 -2.59 33.30
N ILE A 10 -16.16 -2.90 32.73
CA ILE A 10 -14.96 -2.08 32.91
C ILE A 10 -14.98 -1.00 31.83
N ALA A 11 -15.35 0.21 32.25
CA ALA A 11 -15.22 1.43 31.46
C ALA A 11 -13.75 1.87 31.45
N GLY A 12 -13.08 1.75 30.31
CA GLY A 12 -11.76 2.33 30.07
C GLY A 12 -11.90 3.72 29.45
N LEU A 13 -11.95 4.75 30.30
CA LEU A 13 -11.81 6.16 29.91
C LEU A 13 -10.33 6.45 29.66
N GLY A 14 -9.91 6.45 28.40
CA GLY A 14 -8.57 6.89 27.98
C GLY A 14 -8.62 8.29 27.36
N LEU A 15 -8.44 9.33 28.18
CA LEU A 15 -8.19 10.70 27.73
C LEU A 15 -6.76 10.80 27.16
N GLY A 16 -6.62 10.66 25.84
CA GLY A 16 -5.37 10.95 25.13
C GLY A 16 -5.23 12.45 24.91
N THR A 17 -4.42 13.11 25.74
CA THR A 17 -3.98 14.49 25.49
C THR A 17 -2.91 14.48 24.39
N ALA A 18 -3.23 15.06 23.24
CA ALA A 18 -2.24 15.35 22.20
C ALA A 18 -1.36 16.52 22.68
N ILE A 19 -0.21 16.20 23.28
CA ILE A 19 0.87 17.17 23.50
C ILE A 19 1.71 17.19 22.23
N GLY A 20 1.56 18.25 21.45
CA GLY A 20 2.44 18.56 20.33
C GLY A 20 3.87 18.79 20.81
N VAL A 21 4.82 18.08 20.21
CA VAL A 21 6.26 18.30 20.41
C VAL A 21 6.71 19.42 19.48
N GLY A 22 7.35 20.44 20.03
CA GLY A 22 7.99 21.51 19.26
C GLY A 22 9.23 22.07 19.96
N LEU A 23 10.39 21.60 19.49
CA LEU A 23 11.73 22.22 19.58
C LEU A 23 12.45 22.22 20.95
N GLY A 24 13.32 21.22 21.12
CA GLY A 24 14.46 21.28 22.03
C GLY A 24 15.67 20.57 21.43
N ALA A 25 16.58 21.33 20.82
CA ALA A 25 17.89 20.82 20.42
C ALA A 25 18.74 20.59 21.68
N LEU A 26 18.73 19.37 22.22
CA LEU A 26 19.68 18.95 23.25
C LEU A 26 20.94 18.42 22.57
N VAL A 27 22.00 19.23 22.65
CA VAL A 27 23.37 18.79 22.37
C VAL A 27 23.79 17.84 23.50
N ILE A 28 23.89 16.55 23.19
CA ILE A 28 24.52 15.57 24.07
C ILE A 28 26.04 15.68 23.85
N ALA A 29 26.74 16.31 24.79
CA ALA A 29 28.20 16.22 24.86
C ALA A 29 28.59 14.95 25.65
N PRO A 30 29.62 14.20 25.23
CA PRO A 30 30.07 13.02 25.96
C PRO A 30 30.83 13.43 27.23
N HIS A 31 30.41 12.91 28.37
CA HIS A 31 31.15 12.99 29.62
C HIS A 31 32.20 11.87 29.67
N THR A 32 33.47 12.20 29.92
CA THR A 32 34.50 11.24 30.32
C THR A 32 34.71 11.32 31.84
N PRO A 33 34.81 10.20 32.57
CA PRO A 33 34.91 10.21 34.02
C PRO A 33 36.38 10.34 34.48
N GLY A 34 36.63 11.18 35.50
CA GLY A 34 37.92 11.17 36.17
C GLY A 34 38.09 12.27 37.23
N PHE A 35 38.33 11.85 38.48
CA PHE A 35 38.98 12.58 39.59
C PHE A 35 38.31 13.90 40.05
N GLY A 36 37.79 14.06 41.28
CA GLY A 36 38.29 13.64 42.58
C GLY A 36 38.77 14.88 43.35
N GLY A 37 38.12 15.25 44.47
CA GLY A 37 38.65 16.22 45.44
C GLY A 37 37.74 17.38 45.83
N THR A 38 37.66 17.64 47.14
CA THR A 38 36.81 18.55 47.93
C THR A 38 37.16 20.05 47.83
N PRO A 39 36.31 20.97 48.34
CA PRO A 39 36.40 22.40 48.07
C PRO A 39 37.13 23.17 49.18
N GLU A 40 38.16 23.98 48.87
CA GLU A 40 38.64 25.01 49.80
C GLU A 40 39.13 26.30 49.12
N SER A 41 38.48 27.39 49.50
CA SER A 41 39.00 28.75 49.76
C SER A 41 39.63 29.62 48.64
N GLY A 42 39.25 30.91 48.61
CA GLY A 42 40.20 31.97 48.24
C GLY A 42 39.72 33.06 47.25
N TRP A 43 38.89 33.99 47.73
CA TRP A 43 38.73 35.42 47.37
C TRP A 43 39.16 36.01 46.01
N THR A 44 38.19 36.78 45.47
CA THR A 44 38.23 38.12 44.85
C THR A 44 38.60 38.33 43.38
N MET A 45 37.76 39.17 42.76
CA MET A 45 37.72 39.63 41.38
C MET A 45 39.01 40.36 40.97
N GLU A 46 39.51 40.03 39.78
CA GLU A 46 39.93 41.04 38.82
C GLU A 46 39.80 40.48 37.40
N ASN A 47 39.01 41.18 36.58
CA ASN A 47 38.87 40.95 35.16
C ASN A 47 39.94 41.80 34.47
N PRO A 48 40.92 41.17 33.82
CA PRO A 48 41.28 41.65 32.49
C PRO A 48 41.39 40.50 31.48
N GLU A 49 40.89 40.81 30.29
CA GLU A 49 41.26 40.20 29.02
C GLU A 49 40.72 38.80 28.73
N ALA A 50 39.56 38.85 28.07
CA ALA A 50 39.11 37.86 27.12
C ALA A 50 40.24 37.48 26.14
N SER A 51 40.84 36.32 26.38
CA SER A 51 41.48 35.51 25.35
C SER A 51 40.88 34.11 25.41
N GLN A 52 39.60 34.01 25.01
CA GLN A 52 39.04 32.72 24.62
C GLN A 52 39.84 32.25 23.40
N PRO A 53 40.52 31.09 23.43
CA PRO A 53 40.95 30.46 22.20
C PRO A 53 39.68 30.22 21.38
N LYS A 54 39.54 30.95 20.27
CA LYS A 54 38.48 30.76 19.28
C LYS A 54 38.66 29.35 18.69
N ALA A 55 38.15 28.33 19.37
CA ALA A 55 37.76 27.11 18.72
C ALA A 55 36.71 27.53 17.69
N LYS A 56 37.13 27.60 16.42
CA LYS A 56 36.20 27.77 15.31
C LYS A 56 35.12 26.70 15.50
N PRO A 57 33.83 27.06 15.62
CA PRO A 57 32.81 26.04 15.46
C PRO A 57 33.04 25.47 14.07
N GLU A 58 33.39 24.19 14.00
CA GLU A 58 33.33 23.45 12.75
C GLU A 58 31.86 23.49 12.37
N LYS A 59 31.55 24.42 11.46
CA LYS A 59 30.20 24.65 11.02
C LYS A 59 29.75 23.41 10.30
N VAL A 60 28.90 22.61 10.94
CA VAL A 60 28.17 21.55 10.26
C VAL A 60 27.05 22.22 9.48
N ASP A 61 27.41 22.96 8.43
CA ASP A 61 26.54 23.76 7.56
C ASP A 61 25.79 22.91 6.52
N ALA A 62 25.49 21.64 6.82
CA ALA A 62 24.46 20.96 6.04
C ALA A 62 23.11 21.58 6.46
N PRO A 63 22.37 22.25 5.56
CA PRO A 63 21.04 22.78 5.88
C PRO A 63 20.18 21.67 6.49
N VAL A 64 19.27 22.02 7.41
CA VAL A 64 18.39 21.06 8.11
C VAL A 64 17.74 20.09 7.13
N ASP A 65 17.38 20.58 5.94
CA ASP A 65 16.81 19.81 4.83
C ASP A 65 17.73 18.69 4.33
N GLU A 66 19.03 18.93 4.20
CA GLU A 66 19.99 17.89 3.78
C GLU A 66 20.16 16.79 4.83
N ARG A 67 20.04 17.12 6.12
CA ARG A 67 20.11 16.12 7.19
C ARG A 67 18.85 15.28 7.23
N VAL A 68 17.68 15.91 7.08
CA VAL A 68 16.38 15.22 6.99
C VAL A 68 16.33 14.31 5.77
N GLN A 69 16.73 14.79 4.60
CA GLN A 69 16.79 13.97 3.37
C GLN A 69 17.76 12.79 3.49
N ARG A 70 18.93 13.01 4.10
CA ARG A 70 19.88 11.91 4.35
C ARG A 70 19.30 10.86 5.30
N ALA A 71 18.62 11.29 6.36
CA ALA A 71 17.96 10.37 7.28
C ALA A 71 16.82 9.60 6.61
N GLN A 72 16.02 10.26 5.75
CA GLN A 72 14.96 9.61 4.97
C GLN A 72 15.51 8.55 4.03
N ARG A 73 16.55 8.88 3.24
CA ARG A 73 17.21 7.90 2.36
C ARG A 73 17.78 6.71 3.13
N ALA A 74 18.47 6.96 4.24
CA ALA A 74 19.01 5.88 5.07
C ALA A 74 17.89 4.99 5.64
N ASN A 75 16.75 5.57 6.02
CA ASN A 75 15.58 4.81 6.46
C ASN A 75 14.97 4.00 5.30
N GLU A 76 14.81 4.57 4.12
CA GLU A 76 14.29 3.86 2.93
C GLU A 76 15.20 2.69 2.53
N GLU A 77 16.51 2.87 2.55
CA GLU A 77 17.49 1.80 2.29
C GLU A 77 17.39 0.69 3.34
N MET A 78 17.24 1.06 4.62
CA MET A 78 17.05 0.09 5.70
C MET A 78 15.73 -0.67 5.52
N VAL A 79 14.63 0.02 5.20
CA VAL A 79 13.33 -0.59 4.93
C VAL A 79 13.38 -1.50 3.71
N ALA A 80 14.08 -1.11 2.65
CA ALA A 80 14.25 -1.95 1.47
C ALA A 80 14.97 -3.26 1.83
N MET A 81 16.07 -3.18 2.57
CA MET A 81 16.85 -4.36 2.98
C MET A 81 16.08 -5.28 3.92
N LEU A 82 15.54 -4.73 5.01
CA LEU A 82 14.78 -5.50 6.00
C LEU A 82 13.45 -6.01 5.43
N GLY A 83 12.80 -5.19 4.62
CA GLY A 83 11.55 -5.50 3.94
C GLY A 83 11.71 -6.65 2.97
N ALA A 84 12.74 -6.64 2.12
CA ALA A 84 13.06 -7.75 1.22
C ALA A 84 13.26 -9.07 1.97
N ALA A 85 13.94 -9.03 3.12
CA ALA A 85 14.09 -10.20 3.98
C ALA A 85 12.76 -10.64 4.61
N ALA A 86 11.90 -9.70 5.00
CA ALA A 86 10.61 -9.98 5.64
C ALA A 86 9.55 -10.56 4.68
N VAL A 87 9.62 -10.22 3.39
CA VAL A 87 8.69 -10.75 2.37
C VAL A 87 9.21 -11.98 1.64
N LYS A 88 10.45 -12.39 1.94
CA LYS A 88 11.09 -13.52 1.28
C LYS A 88 10.23 -14.77 1.44
N ASP A 89 10.06 -15.50 0.33
CA ASP A 89 9.28 -16.74 0.23
C ASP A 89 7.76 -16.60 0.54
N GLU A 90 7.24 -15.44 0.95
CA GLU A 90 5.82 -15.25 1.32
C GLU A 90 4.85 -15.57 0.18
N LEU A 91 5.27 -15.32 -1.07
CA LEU A 91 4.49 -15.58 -2.28
C LEU A 91 5.16 -16.60 -3.21
N LYS A 92 6.06 -17.43 -2.68
CA LYS A 92 6.77 -18.44 -3.45
C LYS A 92 5.83 -19.34 -4.24
N ASN A 93 6.08 -19.46 -5.55
CA ASN A 93 5.27 -20.22 -6.51
C ASN A 93 3.81 -19.79 -6.60
N ARG A 94 3.45 -18.57 -6.16
CA ARG A 94 2.10 -18.03 -6.28
C ARG A 94 2.01 -17.17 -7.53
N PRO A 95 1.08 -17.45 -8.47
CA PRO A 95 0.91 -16.63 -9.65
C PRO A 95 0.22 -15.32 -9.28
N VAL A 96 0.85 -14.20 -9.62
CA VAL A 96 0.39 -12.84 -9.33
C VAL A 96 0.31 -12.06 -10.62
N ILE A 97 -0.84 -11.45 -10.89
CA ILE A 97 -1.03 -10.56 -12.04
C ILE A 97 -1.09 -9.11 -11.56
N THR A 98 -0.48 -8.23 -12.33
CA THR A 98 -0.47 -6.79 -12.06
C THR A 98 -1.45 -6.08 -12.99
N LEU A 99 -2.34 -5.27 -12.42
CA LEU A 99 -3.17 -4.32 -13.15
C LEU A 99 -2.68 -2.91 -12.85
N THR A 100 -2.53 -2.07 -13.87
CA THR A 100 -1.96 -0.73 -13.71
C THR A 100 -2.87 0.31 -14.33
N ALA A 101 -3.42 1.22 -13.52
CA ALA A 101 -4.10 2.40 -14.02
C ALA A 101 -3.08 3.43 -14.55
N PRO A 102 -3.49 4.38 -15.42
CA PRO A 102 -2.59 5.39 -15.95
C PRO A 102 -1.97 6.22 -14.84
N GLY A 103 -0.66 6.43 -14.91
CA GLY A 103 0.10 7.23 -13.94
C GLY A 103 0.51 6.49 -12.67
N ALA A 104 -0.07 5.31 -12.38
CA ALA A 104 0.08 4.69 -11.07
C ALA A 104 1.55 4.51 -10.62
N PRO A 105 1.92 4.97 -9.42
CA PRO A 105 3.31 4.97 -8.95
C PRO A 105 3.72 3.60 -8.42
N GLY A 106 5.04 3.41 -8.26
CA GLY A 106 5.60 2.26 -7.52
C GLY A 106 5.39 0.89 -8.16
N VAL A 107 4.85 0.82 -9.38
CA VAL A 107 4.52 -0.43 -10.08
C VAL A 107 5.77 -1.27 -10.31
N GLN A 108 6.81 -0.67 -10.91
CA GLN A 108 8.03 -1.38 -11.29
C GLN A 108 8.78 -1.89 -10.07
N GLU A 109 8.95 -1.05 -9.05
CA GLU A 109 9.65 -1.39 -7.82
C GLU A 109 8.92 -2.48 -7.03
N THR A 110 7.58 -2.43 -7.01
CA THR A 110 6.79 -3.49 -6.36
C THR A 110 6.87 -4.81 -7.13
N ARG A 111 6.88 -4.77 -8.48
CA ARG A 111 7.06 -5.97 -9.31
C ARG A 111 8.43 -6.61 -9.09
N GLU A 112 9.49 -5.82 -9.00
CA GLU A 112 10.84 -6.31 -8.67
C GLU A 112 10.86 -6.98 -7.28
N LEU A 113 10.18 -6.38 -6.30
CA LEU A 113 10.05 -6.98 -4.97
C LEU A 113 9.25 -8.30 -5.00
N LEU A 114 8.14 -8.35 -5.75
CA LEU A 114 7.35 -9.57 -5.96
C LEU A 114 8.20 -10.69 -6.59
N GLN A 115 9.00 -10.38 -7.61
CA GLN A 115 9.93 -11.34 -8.21
C GLN A 115 10.95 -11.86 -7.20
N GLY A 116 11.45 -10.98 -6.30
CA GLY A 116 12.33 -11.35 -5.20
C GLY A 116 11.74 -12.35 -4.19
N THR A 117 10.41 -12.53 -4.17
CA THR A 117 9.72 -13.53 -3.34
C THR A 117 9.55 -14.90 -4.01
N GLU A 118 10.05 -15.07 -5.24
CA GLU A 118 9.77 -16.22 -6.12
C GLU A 118 8.28 -16.38 -6.48
N ALA A 119 7.53 -15.28 -6.48
CA ALA A 119 6.19 -15.25 -7.08
C ALA A 119 6.28 -15.47 -8.60
N ILE A 120 5.27 -16.15 -9.16
CA ILE A 120 5.18 -16.37 -10.61
C ILE A 120 4.52 -15.11 -11.22
N ASP A 121 5.22 -14.43 -12.13
CA ASP A 121 4.63 -13.32 -12.90
C ASP A 121 3.56 -13.89 -13.85
N ALA A 122 2.29 -13.63 -13.54
CA ALA A 122 1.14 -14.05 -14.34
C ALA A 122 0.76 -13.02 -15.41
N GLY A 123 1.57 -11.98 -15.58
CA GLY A 123 1.42 -10.95 -16.60
C GLY A 123 1.14 -9.57 -16.01
N THR A 124 1.10 -8.59 -16.91
CA THR A 124 0.74 -7.21 -16.59
C THR A 124 -0.28 -6.72 -17.60
N ILE A 125 -1.32 -6.06 -17.10
CA ILE A 125 -2.36 -5.43 -17.92
C ILE A 125 -2.43 -3.96 -17.53
N GLU A 126 -2.27 -3.10 -18.52
CA GLU A 126 -2.48 -1.66 -18.37
C GLU A 126 -3.95 -1.34 -18.64
N LEU A 127 -4.59 -0.66 -17.69
CA LEU A 127 -5.90 -0.06 -17.88
C LEU A 127 -5.68 1.30 -18.54
N THR A 128 -6.28 1.53 -19.70
CA THR A 128 -6.10 2.78 -20.46
C THR A 128 -6.89 3.93 -19.83
N SER A 129 -6.59 5.18 -20.20
CA SER A 129 -7.41 6.34 -19.80
C SER A 129 -8.89 6.19 -20.16
N LYS A 130 -9.18 5.55 -21.32
CA LYS A 130 -10.54 5.26 -21.78
C LYS A 130 -11.36 4.46 -20.76
N PHE A 131 -10.71 3.58 -20.00
CA PHE A 131 -11.34 2.78 -18.93
C PHE A 131 -11.95 3.66 -17.83
N PHE A 132 -11.37 4.83 -17.57
CA PHE A 132 -11.75 5.75 -16.50
C PHE A 132 -12.58 6.94 -16.99
N GLU A 133 -13.04 6.93 -18.25
CA GLU A 133 -13.80 8.02 -18.86
C GLU A 133 -15.31 7.71 -18.88
N GLN A 134 -16.12 8.53 -18.21
CA GLN A 134 -17.56 8.31 -18.06
C GLN A 134 -18.31 8.13 -19.40
N LYS A 135 -17.92 8.87 -20.44
CA LYS A 135 -18.51 8.78 -21.79
C LYS A 135 -18.33 7.41 -22.46
N HIS A 136 -17.41 6.57 -21.97
CA HIS A 136 -17.15 5.24 -22.53
C HIS A 136 -17.75 4.10 -21.68
N ALA A 137 -18.51 4.39 -20.62
CA ALA A 137 -19.07 3.37 -19.72
C ALA A 137 -20.09 2.44 -20.41
N GLU A 138 -20.91 2.95 -21.33
CA GLU A 138 -21.87 2.13 -22.09
C GLU A 138 -21.16 1.23 -23.11
N GLU A 139 -20.15 1.76 -23.81
CA GLU A 139 -19.29 0.99 -24.71
C GLU A 139 -18.55 -0.12 -23.96
N LEU A 140 -18.04 0.18 -22.77
CA LEU A 140 -17.40 -0.79 -21.91
C LEU A 140 -18.36 -1.90 -21.48
N SER A 141 -19.61 -1.54 -21.16
CA SER A 141 -20.65 -2.50 -20.79
C SER A 141 -21.03 -3.42 -21.94
N SER A 142 -21.03 -2.93 -23.19
CA SER A 142 -21.39 -3.75 -24.35
C SER A 142 -20.32 -4.79 -24.71
N VAL A 143 -19.04 -4.46 -24.47
CA VAL A 143 -17.90 -5.39 -24.65
C VAL A 143 -17.93 -6.52 -23.63
N VAL A 144 -18.41 -6.25 -22.41
CA VAL A 144 -18.45 -7.22 -21.31
C VAL A 144 -19.44 -8.37 -21.58
N GLY A 145 -20.48 -8.15 -22.39
CA GLY A 145 -21.53 -9.15 -22.67
C GLY A 145 -22.24 -9.67 -21.41
N GLU A 146 -23.09 -10.70 -21.54
CA GLU A 146 -23.79 -11.34 -20.41
C GLU A 146 -22.98 -12.48 -19.76
N ALA A 147 -21.68 -12.58 -20.01
CA ALA A 147 -20.86 -13.76 -19.71
C ALA A 147 -20.51 -13.97 -18.21
N ILE A 148 -21.06 -13.16 -17.30
CA ILE A 148 -20.71 -13.19 -15.87
C ILE A 148 -21.76 -13.96 -15.09
N LYS A 149 -21.34 -15.03 -14.42
CA LYS A 149 -22.18 -15.75 -13.45
C LYS A 149 -22.55 -14.81 -12.30
N ASP A 150 -23.82 -14.85 -11.87
CA ASP A 150 -24.38 -13.98 -10.82
C ASP A 150 -24.29 -12.46 -11.13
N SER A 151 -24.28 -12.07 -12.41
CA SER A 151 -24.19 -10.66 -12.84
C SER A 151 -25.31 -9.77 -12.28
N GLU A 152 -26.42 -10.36 -11.86
CA GLU A 152 -27.54 -9.68 -11.21
C GLU A 152 -27.22 -9.12 -9.82
N LYS A 153 -26.18 -9.64 -9.16
CA LYS A 153 -25.71 -9.16 -7.84
C LYS A 153 -24.74 -7.97 -7.96
N LEU A 154 -24.33 -7.64 -9.18
CA LEU A 154 -23.39 -6.56 -9.46
C LEU A 154 -24.18 -5.33 -9.92
N ASP A 155 -24.23 -4.34 -9.05
CA ASP A 155 -25.07 -3.13 -9.13
C ASP A 155 -24.51 -2.06 -10.07
N THR A 156 -23.20 -2.08 -10.39
CA THR A 156 -22.56 -1.11 -11.29
C THR A 156 -21.90 -1.78 -12.49
N PRO A 157 -21.87 -1.11 -13.67
CA PRO A 157 -21.11 -1.57 -14.84
C PRO A 157 -19.64 -1.89 -14.53
N GLN A 158 -19.01 -1.07 -13.69
CA GLN A 158 -17.61 -1.19 -13.30
C GLN A 158 -17.37 -2.44 -12.43
N LYS A 159 -18.29 -2.77 -11.51
CA LYS A 159 -18.24 -4.04 -10.76
C LYS A 159 -18.42 -5.24 -11.67
N LYS A 160 -19.34 -5.17 -12.66
CA LYS A 160 -19.50 -6.22 -13.66
C LYS A 160 -18.22 -6.44 -14.46
N LEU A 161 -17.61 -5.37 -14.94
CA LEU A 161 -16.33 -5.46 -15.65
C LEU A 161 -15.22 -6.02 -14.77
N GLY A 162 -15.10 -5.56 -13.53
CA GLY A 162 -14.16 -6.12 -12.57
C GLY A 162 -14.38 -7.63 -12.39
N ALA A 163 -15.63 -8.08 -12.33
CA ALA A 163 -15.95 -9.51 -12.24
C ALA A 163 -15.65 -10.27 -13.53
N LEU A 164 -15.82 -9.65 -14.72
CA LEU A 164 -15.39 -10.26 -15.98
C LEU A 164 -13.87 -10.44 -16.00
N LEU A 165 -13.11 -9.40 -15.64
CA LEU A 165 -11.65 -9.46 -15.53
C LEU A 165 -11.24 -10.52 -14.49
N GLY A 166 -11.86 -10.53 -13.32
CA GLY A 166 -11.59 -11.54 -12.29
C GLY A 166 -11.86 -12.96 -12.79
N THR A 167 -12.99 -13.19 -13.47
CA THR A 167 -13.34 -14.48 -14.08
C THR A 167 -12.32 -14.90 -15.14
N ALA A 168 -11.86 -13.96 -15.98
CA ALA A 168 -10.87 -14.24 -17.01
C ALA A 168 -9.46 -14.51 -16.42
N LEU A 169 -9.10 -13.84 -15.33
CA LEU A 169 -7.73 -13.79 -14.83
C LEU A 169 -7.46 -14.72 -13.65
N MET A 170 -8.47 -15.13 -12.88
CA MET A 170 -8.24 -15.78 -11.60
C MET A 170 -8.30 -17.32 -11.67
N LEU A 171 -7.53 -17.94 -10.78
CA LEU A 171 -7.65 -19.34 -10.42
C LEU A 171 -8.79 -19.52 -9.41
N ASN A 172 -9.51 -20.62 -9.54
CA ASN A 172 -10.50 -21.05 -8.58
C ASN A 172 -9.81 -21.31 -7.22
N PRO A 173 -10.35 -20.74 -6.13
CA PRO A 173 -9.72 -20.83 -4.81
C PRO A 173 -9.76 -22.21 -4.16
N GLU A 174 -10.67 -23.08 -4.59
CA GLU A 174 -10.87 -24.42 -4.05
C GLU A 174 -10.17 -25.48 -4.88
N SER A 175 -10.29 -25.41 -6.22
CA SER A 175 -9.68 -26.41 -7.11
C SER A 175 -8.26 -26.04 -7.57
N GLY A 176 -7.89 -24.76 -7.53
CA GLY A 176 -6.63 -24.27 -8.12
C GLY A 176 -6.61 -24.28 -9.65
N GLU A 177 -7.74 -24.58 -10.29
CA GLU A 177 -7.88 -24.57 -11.75
C GLU A 177 -8.32 -23.19 -12.25
N PRO A 178 -8.02 -22.81 -13.51
CA PRO A 178 -8.53 -21.58 -14.11
C PRO A 178 -10.06 -21.52 -14.08
N LEU A 179 -10.63 -20.35 -13.77
CA LEU A 179 -12.10 -20.16 -13.77
C LEU A 179 -12.73 -20.30 -15.16
N VAL A 180 -11.98 -20.01 -16.21
CA VAL A 180 -12.39 -20.14 -17.61
C VAL A 180 -11.29 -20.78 -18.45
N SER A 181 -11.68 -21.29 -19.62
CA SER A 181 -10.75 -21.87 -20.58
C SER A 181 -9.74 -20.84 -21.12
N VAL A 182 -8.69 -21.32 -21.78
CA VAL A 182 -7.70 -20.46 -22.45
C VAL A 182 -8.35 -19.60 -23.52
N ASP A 183 -9.25 -20.18 -24.31
CA ASP A 183 -9.93 -19.50 -25.42
C ASP A 183 -10.89 -18.42 -24.91
N GLU A 184 -11.67 -18.70 -23.87
CA GLU A 184 -12.58 -17.71 -23.26
C GLU A 184 -11.80 -16.53 -22.65
N ARG A 185 -10.70 -16.81 -21.93
CA ARG A 185 -9.82 -15.74 -21.43
C ARG A 185 -9.27 -14.89 -22.57
N ALA A 186 -8.79 -15.53 -23.65
CA ALA A 186 -8.27 -14.82 -24.80
C ALA A 186 -9.34 -13.93 -25.46
N GLN A 187 -10.57 -14.44 -25.62
CA GLN A 187 -11.69 -13.68 -26.18
C GLN A 187 -12.01 -12.44 -25.34
N VAL A 188 -12.09 -12.57 -24.01
CA VAL A 188 -12.35 -11.44 -23.11
C VAL A 188 -11.25 -10.37 -23.23
N LEU A 189 -9.98 -10.80 -23.12
CA LEU A 189 -8.85 -9.87 -23.15
C LEU A 189 -8.70 -9.21 -24.52
N GLN A 190 -8.89 -9.96 -25.61
CA GLN A 190 -8.85 -9.40 -26.96
C GLN A 190 -9.99 -8.44 -27.23
N GLY A 191 -11.21 -8.73 -26.76
CA GLY A 191 -12.36 -7.83 -26.88
C GLY A 191 -12.10 -6.48 -26.19
N LEU A 192 -11.62 -6.51 -24.94
CA LEU A 192 -11.26 -5.31 -24.19
C LEU A 192 -10.10 -4.54 -24.83
N ARG A 193 -9.10 -5.24 -25.40
CA ARG A 193 -7.97 -4.61 -26.11
C ARG A 193 -8.40 -3.97 -27.43
N GLN A 194 -9.22 -4.65 -28.24
CA GLN A 194 -9.74 -4.13 -29.50
C GLN A 194 -10.63 -2.91 -29.29
N ALA A 195 -11.40 -2.90 -28.20
CA ALA A 195 -12.17 -1.74 -27.78
C ALA A 195 -11.30 -0.63 -27.14
N GLY A 196 -9.99 -0.86 -26.93
CA GLY A 196 -9.04 0.13 -26.43
C GLY A 196 -9.18 0.43 -24.94
N PHE A 197 -9.73 -0.49 -24.16
CA PHE A 197 -9.86 -0.33 -22.70
C PHE A 197 -8.64 -0.83 -21.93
N ILE A 198 -7.95 -1.85 -22.46
CA ILE A 198 -6.76 -2.43 -21.85
C ILE A 198 -5.62 -2.59 -22.86
N MET A 199 -4.40 -2.68 -22.36
CA MET A 199 -3.21 -3.10 -23.11
C MET A 199 -2.49 -4.21 -22.35
N TYR A 200 -1.92 -5.15 -23.10
CA TYR A 200 -1.09 -6.23 -22.58
C TYR A 200 -0.26 -6.84 -23.71
N GLU A 201 0.87 -7.44 -23.33
CA GLU A 201 1.76 -8.16 -24.23
C GLU A 201 1.17 -9.54 -24.59
N ASP A 202 1.18 -9.88 -25.88
CA ASP A 202 0.66 -11.16 -26.37
C ASP A 202 1.35 -12.35 -25.69
N ASP A 203 0.60 -13.42 -25.44
CA ASP A 203 1.08 -14.68 -24.83
C ASP A 203 1.73 -14.54 -23.43
N THR A 204 1.56 -13.41 -22.75
CA THR A 204 2.09 -13.19 -21.39
C THR A 204 1.09 -13.51 -20.28
N ILE A 205 -0.21 -13.31 -20.52
CA ILE A 205 -1.22 -13.39 -19.47
C ILE A 205 -1.53 -14.85 -19.09
N ARG A 206 -1.35 -15.17 -17.81
CA ARG A 206 -1.65 -16.47 -17.20
C ARG A 206 -2.71 -16.31 -16.11
N PRO A 207 -3.47 -17.38 -15.80
CA PRO A 207 -4.31 -17.40 -14.61
C PRO A 207 -3.50 -17.12 -13.33
N ALA A 208 -4.02 -16.27 -12.48
CA ALA A 208 -3.39 -15.77 -11.27
C ALA A 208 -4.18 -16.13 -10.02
N GLN A 209 -3.49 -16.28 -8.90
CA GLN A 209 -4.10 -16.48 -7.61
C GLN A 209 -4.30 -15.17 -6.85
N GLY A 210 -3.49 -14.16 -7.18
CA GLY A 210 -3.57 -12.82 -6.63
C GLY A 210 -3.52 -11.75 -7.70
N VAL A 211 -4.24 -10.66 -7.46
CA VAL A 211 -4.24 -9.45 -8.29
C VAL A 211 -3.75 -8.27 -7.46
N VAL A 212 -2.82 -7.51 -8.01
CA VAL A 212 -2.46 -6.18 -7.48
C VAL A 212 -2.90 -5.14 -8.48
N LEU A 213 -3.84 -4.26 -8.08
CA LEU A 213 -4.28 -3.12 -8.86
C LEU A 213 -3.58 -1.86 -8.34
N PHE A 214 -2.70 -1.30 -9.16
CA PHE A 214 -2.10 0.00 -8.89
C PHE A 214 -3.00 1.09 -9.47
N ALA A 215 -3.45 2.00 -8.62
CA ALA A 215 -4.30 3.11 -9.00
C ALA A 215 -3.83 4.38 -8.30
N GLU A 216 -3.74 5.47 -9.06
CA GLU A 216 -3.47 6.81 -8.54
C GLU A 216 -4.74 7.67 -8.67
N GLY A 217 -4.76 8.79 -7.94
CA GLY A 217 -5.86 9.74 -7.99
C GLY A 217 -6.23 10.17 -9.42
N GLY A 218 -7.50 10.52 -9.60
CA GLY A 218 -8.05 10.96 -10.88
C GLY A 218 -9.42 11.63 -10.72
N GLY A 219 -9.68 12.16 -9.53
CA GLY A 219 -11.00 12.59 -9.08
C GLY A 219 -11.93 11.44 -8.67
N GLN A 220 -13.11 11.80 -8.16
CA GLN A 220 -14.10 10.86 -7.60
C GLN A 220 -14.49 9.74 -8.56
N PHE A 221 -14.75 10.08 -9.83
CA PHE A 221 -15.17 9.08 -10.79
C PHE A 221 -14.10 8.00 -11.03
N ALA A 222 -12.84 8.40 -11.21
CA ALA A 222 -11.75 7.44 -11.42
C ALA A 222 -11.50 6.58 -10.16
N ALA A 223 -11.58 7.18 -8.98
CA ALA A 223 -11.49 6.47 -7.71
C ALA A 223 -12.61 5.42 -7.57
N ASP A 224 -13.85 5.78 -7.88
CA ASP A 224 -14.99 4.87 -7.85
C ASP A 224 -14.84 3.74 -8.87
N VAL A 225 -14.40 4.04 -10.09
CA VAL A 225 -14.15 3.05 -11.14
C VAL A 225 -13.10 2.03 -10.70
N ALA A 226 -11.96 2.48 -10.16
CA ALA A 226 -10.91 1.60 -9.68
C ALA A 226 -11.38 0.76 -8.48
N ALA A 227 -12.09 1.37 -7.53
CA ALA A 227 -12.66 0.67 -6.37
C ALA A 227 -13.67 -0.41 -6.79
N ASP A 228 -14.58 -0.08 -7.70
CA ASP A 228 -15.58 -1.01 -8.22
C ASP A 228 -14.96 -2.13 -9.06
N THR A 229 -13.92 -1.82 -9.83
CA THR A 229 -13.14 -2.84 -10.55
C THR A 229 -12.52 -3.83 -9.56
N ALA A 230 -11.88 -3.34 -8.49
CA ALA A 230 -11.31 -4.21 -7.45
C ALA A 230 -12.38 -5.05 -6.73
N ARG A 231 -13.55 -4.48 -6.41
CA ARG A 231 -14.69 -5.22 -5.84
C ARG A 231 -15.18 -6.31 -6.78
N GLY A 232 -15.31 -5.98 -8.06
CA GLY A 232 -15.69 -6.93 -9.10
C GLY A 232 -14.72 -8.10 -9.18
N ILE A 233 -13.41 -7.83 -9.24
CA ILE A 233 -12.39 -8.88 -9.27
C ILE A 233 -12.51 -9.75 -8.00
N LYS A 234 -12.64 -9.12 -6.84
CA LYS A 234 -12.74 -9.80 -5.54
C LYS A 234 -13.97 -10.71 -5.43
N SER A 235 -15.05 -10.43 -6.16
CA SER A 235 -16.25 -11.29 -6.14
C SER A 235 -16.00 -12.66 -6.80
N THR A 236 -14.95 -12.79 -7.61
CA THR A 236 -14.63 -14.01 -8.37
C THR A 236 -13.47 -14.81 -7.81
N GLY A 237 -12.64 -14.21 -6.95
CA GLY A 237 -11.44 -14.89 -6.45
C GLY A 237 -10.89 -14.35 -5.14
N ASN A 238 -9.78 -14.95 -4.71
CA ASN A 238 -9.37 -14.87 -3.30
C ASN A 238 -8.58 -13.64 -2.92
N ALA A 239 -7.60 -13.22 -3.73
CA ALA A 239 -6.63 -12.24 -3.29
C ALA A 239 -6.58 -11.03 -4.20
N VAL A 240 -7.04 -9.90 -3.67
CA VAL A 240 -7.06 -8.61 -4.36
C VAL A 240 -6.50 -7.55 -3.43
N VAL A 241 -5.46 -6.87 -3.91
CA VAL A 241 -4.87 -5.70 -3.27
C VAL A 241 -5.03 -4.52 -4.21
N ILE A 242 -5.48 -3.38 -3.70
CA ILE A 242 -5.38 -2.10 -4.40
C ILE A 242 -4.27 -1.27 -3.74
N ALA A 243 -3.41 -0.67 -4.55
CA ALA A 243 -2.27 0.11 -4.11
C ALA A 243 -2.29 1.51 -4.75
N GLY A 244 -2.08 2.55 -3.95
CA GLY A 244 -1.98 3.94 -4.42
C GLY A 244 -0.80 4.69 -3.82
N GLY A 245 -0.44 5.83 -4.41
CA GLY A 245 0.71 6.66 -4.00
C GLY A 245 0.48 7.49 -2.73
N ASN A 246 1.49 8.26 -2.36
CA ASN A 246 1.44 9.29 -1.34
C ASN A 246 0.60 10.49 -1.79
N GLY A 247 -0.24 10.97 -0.88
CA GLY A 247 -1.17 12.05 -1.19
C GLY A 247 -2.52 11.49 -1.56
N ALA A 248 -3.17 10.87 -0.58
CA ALA A 248 -4.62 10.85 -0.51
C ALA A 248 -5.12 12.32 -0.49
N GLU A 249 -5.09 13.02 -1.63
CA GLU A 249 -5.85 14.22 -1.85
C GLU A 249 -7.32 13.81 -1.91
N GLN A 250 -7.90 13.61 -0.72
CA GLN A 250 -9.27 13.31 -0.30
C GLN A 250 -10.07 12.23 -1.03
N VAL A 251 -9.77 11.86 -2.27
CA VAL A 251 -10.59 10.99 -3.10
C VAL A 251 -9.72 10.10 -3.99
N ASP A 252 -9.32 8.97 -3.44
CA ASP A 252 -8.66 7.88 -4.15
C ASP A 252 -9.41 6.55 -3.93
N ALA A 253 -9.10 5.55 -4.75
CA ALA A 253 -9.76 4.25 -4.67
C ALA A 253 -9.47 3.51 -3.35
N VAL A 254 -8.33 3.79 -2.72
CA VAL A 254 -7.93 3.24 -1.41
C VAL A 254 -8.90 3.72 -0.32
N GLY A 255 -9.17 5.03 -0.27
CA GLY A 255 -10.12 5.66 0.65
C GLY A 255 -11.55 5.18 0.41
N VAL A 256 -11.99 5.09 -0.86
CA VAL A 256 -13.31 4.55 -1.22
C VAL A 256 -13.49 3.12 -0.72
N LEU A 257 -12.44 2.29 -0.80
CA LEU A 257 -12.51 0.91 -0.33
C LEU A 257 -12.41 0.76 1.19
N ARG A 258 -11.60 1.60 1.86
CA ARG A 258 -11.51 1.66 3.34
C ARG A 258 -12.85 2.04 4.00
N GLY A 259 -13.66 2.83 3.31
CA GLY A 259 -15.01 3.18 3.76
C GLY A 259 -16.09 2.13 3.44
N SER A 260 -15.72 0.93 2.97
CA SER A 260 -16.67 -0.10 2.52
C SER A 260 -16.42 -1.46 3.16
N ASP A 261 -17.41 -2.35 3.11
CA ASP A 261 -17.30 -3.73 3.64
C ASP A 261 -16.62 -4.71 2.66
N ALA A 262 -15.94 -4.20 1.63
CA ALA A 262 -15.28 -5.04 0.62
C ALA A 262 -14.05 -5.73 1.23
N ALA A 263 -13.95 -7.05 1.05
CA ALA A 263 -12.80 -7.85 1.51
C ALA A 263 -11.54 -7.68 0.61
N VAL A 264 -11.27 -6.45 0.18
CA VAL A 264 -10.10 -6.03 -0.62
C VAL A 264 -9.09 -5.39 0.33
N SER A 265 -7.82 -5.80 0.24
CA SER A 265 -6.77 -5.13 1.01
C SER A 265 -6.38 -3.84 0.32
N THR A 266 -6.16 -2.79 1.09
CA THR A 266 -5.79 -1.48 0.55
C THR A 266 -4.42 -1.07 1.05
N VAL A 267 -3.60 -0.49 0.19
CA VAL A 267 -2.26 0.00 0.53
C VAL A 267 -2.10 1.41 -0.04
N ASP A 268 -1.75 2.38 0.79
CA ASP A 268 -1.31 3.70 0.32
C ASP A 268 0.23 3.78 0.29
N ASN A 269 0.78 4.90 -0.18
CA ASN A 269 2.22 5.19 -0.11
C ASN A 269 3.10 4.17 -0.89
N VAL A 270 2.60 3.65 -2.01
CA VAL A 270 3.31 2.64 -2.83
C VAL A 270 4.52 3.21 -3.59
N ASP A 271 4.63 4.54 -3.69
CA ASP A 271 5.83 5.23 -4.15
C ASP A 271 7.02 5.07 -3.18
N GLN A 272 6.78 4.62 -1.94
CA GLN A 272 7.81 4.38 -0.94
C GLN A 272 8.04 2.89 -0.68
N LYS A 273 9.25 2.55 -0.22
CA LYS A 273 9.66 1.17 0.06
C LYS A 273 8.76 0.47 1.09
N ALA A 274 8.26 1.21 2.08
CA ALA A 274 7.32 0.67 3.07
C ALA A 274 5.98 0.24 2.45
N GLY A 275 5.40 1.04 1.55
CA GLY A 275 4.16 0.69 0.86
C GLY A 275 4.36 -0.51 -0.07
N GLN A 276 5.49 -0.56 -0.80
CA GLN A 276 5.85 -1.70 -1.67
C GLN A 276 5.90 -3.02 -0.88
N VAL A 277 6.53 -3.01 0.30
CA VAL A 277 6.56 -4.16 1.22
C VAL A 277 5.15 -4.52 1.72
N ALA A 278 4.35 -3.52 2.07
CA ALA A 278 2.97 -3.74 2.53
C ALA A 278 2.07 -4.34 1.44
N VAL A 279 2.27 -4.01 0.16
CA VAL A 279 1.56 -4.66 -0.96
C VAL A 279 1.84 -6.16 -0.98
N VAL A 280 3.11 -6.55 -0.89
CA VAL A 280 3.50 -7.97 -0.93
C VAL A 280 2.93 -8.74 0.25
N LEU A 281 3.07 -8.19 1.46
CA LEU A 281 2.53 -8.81 2.68
C LEU A 281 1.01 -8.89 2.67
N SER A 282 0.33 -7.84 2.19
CA SER A 282 -1.14 -7.81 2.14
C SER A 282 -1.69 -8.79 1.11
N LEU A 283 -0.96 -9.02 0.02
CA LEU A 283 -1.31 -10.06 -0.95
C LEU A 283 -1.16 -11.46 -0.34
N ALA A 284 -0.09 -11.71 0.43
CA ALA A 284 0.10 -12.97 1.15
C ALA A 284 -1.00 -13.19 2.21
N GLU A 285 -1.38 -12.14 2.94
CA GLU A 285 -2.48 -12.16 3.90
C GLU A 285 -3.83 -12.47 3.22
N GLN A 286 -4.12 -11.84 2.08
CA GLN A 286 -5.29 -12.10 1.25
C GLN A 286 -5.37 -13.56 0.78
N MET A 287 -4.23 -14.13 0.39
CA MET A 287 -4.14 -15.56 0.07
C MET A 287 -4.41 -16.48 1.28
N ARG A 288 -4.27 -15.98 2.50
CA ARG A 288 -4.65 -16.63 3.77
C ARG A 288 -6.08 -16.25 4.22
N LYS A 289 -6.89 -15.69 3.32
CA LYS A 289 -8.29 -15.28 3.52
C LYS A 289 -8.48 -14.19 4.59
N LYS A 290 -7.45 -13.40 4.86
CA LYS A 290 -7.49 -12.21 5.72
C LYS A 290 -7.36 -10.95 4.86
N HIS A 291 -7.71 -9.79 5.41
CA HIS A 291 -7.57 -8.52 4.71
C HIS A 291 -7.45 -7.37 5.70
N GLY A 292 -6.93 -6.24 5.22
CA GLY A 292 -6.85 -5.01 5.98
C GLY A 292 -6.42 -3.81 5.17
N HIS A 293 -6.24 -2.70 5.86
CA HIS A 293 -5.96 -1.40 5.28
C HIS A 293 -4.62 -0.89 5.81
N TYR A 294 -3.64 -0.76 4.92
CA TYR A 294 -2.25 -0.56 5.27
C TYR A 294 -1.66 0.70 4.68
N GLY A 295 -0.64 1.22 5.35
CA GLY A 295 0.11 2.38 4.92
C GLY A 295 0.24 3.43 6.00
N VAL A 296 0.34 4.69 5.60
CA VAL A 296 0.61 5.83 6.49
C VAL A 296 -0.53 6.84 6.56
N GLY A 297 -1.57 6.66 5.73
CA GLY A 297 -2.76 7.51 5.77
C GLY A 297 -3.56 7.34 7.07
N GLU A 298 -4.33 8.37 7.44
CA GLU A 298 -5.10 8.40 8.70
C GLU A 298 -6.11 7.24 8.84
N SER A 299 -6.61 6.74 7.71
CA SER A 299 -7.53 5.60 7.64
C SER A 299 -6.84 4.23 7.59
N ALA A 300 -5.51 4.17 7.68
CA ALA A 300 -4.77 2.91 7.76
C ALA A 300 -4.85 2.29 9.17
N GLN A 301 -4.99 0.98 9.24
CA GLN A 301 -5.03 0.22 10.49
C GLN A 301 -3.62 -0.02 11.05
N SER A 302 -2.64 -0.20 10.16
CA SER A 302 -1.22 -0.35 10.46
C SER A 302 -0.38 -0.03 9.23
N VAL A 303 0.94 0.07 9.39
CA VAL A 303 1.85 0.31 8.25
C VAL A 303 1.88 -0.89 7.28
N ALA A 304 1.78 -2.11 7.80
CA ALA A 304 1.74 -3.35 7.02
C ALA A 304 1.02 -4.45 7.84
N PRO A 305 0.60 -5.56 7.21
CA PRO A 305 0.08 -6.72 7.93
C PRO A 305 1.06 -7.23 9.00
N GLY A 306 0.52 -7.72 10.11
CA GLY A 306 1.29 -8.50 11.08
C GLY A 306 1.58 -9.91 10.56
N GLN A 307 2.70 -10.48 11.00
CA GLN A 307 3.06 -11.88 10.76
C GLN A 307 2.32 -12.81 11.74
#